data_AF-A0AAU3BUW1-F1
#
_entry.id   AF-A0AAU3BUW1-F1
#
_cell.length_a   1.000
_cell.length_b   1.000
_cell.length_c   1.000
_cell.angle_alpha   90.00
_cell.angle_beta   90.00
_cell.angle_gamma   90.00
#
_symmetry.space_group_name_H-M   'P 1'
#
loop_
_entity.id
_entity.type
_entity.pdbx_description
1 polymer ?
#
loop_
_entity_poly.entity_id
_entity_poly.type
_entity_poly.pdbx_seq_one_letter_code
_entity_poly.pdbx_strand_id
1 'polypeptide(L)'
;MLTNSDGPSLAANRLQVDDHIRMRHGFTAEREVTLRGAQVGGDLDMSDARLSNPGNVALMVAQTHVEGDVLCDRIKTVGQIDFGGAKVMGVVRFWGARLSNPGGKALYGYHLEVGTSLHLNSGFSAEGSIELAGVRVNGRITLKEARITAPGRVALALPHAQAEEVDLRMAHRPQGIVDLRHAVLGIIRDGRESWPDELKLDGLRYDRFENPLPPGQRIRWLLRDGSGYAPQPFEQLVLAYRSLGHEDEARTVSLLKERLRRRTLPRPAQVWGVIQDITVGYGYRPMRAALWLLALLVLGSVVFNVQRPTRADSGGTEVFNPVIFTLDVLLPVIGLGQGTAFTPTPGTQWLAYVLTASGWILATTIVTGVTRSLNRR
;
A
#
# COMPACT_ATOMS: atom_id res chain seq x y z
N MET A 1 -19.62 -8.08 -42.31
CA MET A 1 -19.02 -9.29 -41.73
C MET A 1 -17.81 -9.63 -42.57
N LEU A 2 -16.62 -9.70 -41.97
CA LEU A 2 -15.37 -10.08 -42.62
C LEU A 2 -14.99 -11.48 -42.15
N THR A 3 -14.85 -12.39 -43.10
CA THR A 3 -14.39 -13.76 -42.86
C THR A 3 -13.19 -14.02 -43.75
N ASN A 4 -12.29 -14.88 -43.30
CA ASN A 4 -11.16 -15.33 -44.11
C ASN A 4 -10.82 -16.77 -43.69
N SER A 5 -10.47 -17.64 -44.64
CA SER A 5 -10.11 -19.02 -44.36
C SER A 5 -8.68 -19.16 -43.86
N ASP A 6 -7.79 -18.27 -44.31
CA ASP A 6 -6.37 -18.25 -43.92
C ASP A 6 -5.86 -16.81 -43.75
N GLY A 7 -5.13 -16.53 -42.68
CA GLY A 7 -4.67 -15.19 -42.32
C GLY A 7 -5.70 -14.27 -41.64
N PRO A 8 -5.46 -12.96 -41.56
CA PRO A 8 -6.35 -12.00 -40.88
C PRO A 8 -7.64 -11.71 -41.67
N SER A 9 -8.72 -11.33 -40.98
CA SER A 9 -9.95 -10.83 -41.61
C SER A 9 -9.80 -9.42 -42.18
N LEU A 10 -8.93 -8.61 -41.57
CA LEU A 10 -8.55 -7.29 -42.06
C LEU A 10 -7.09 -7.02 -41.70
N ALA A 11 -6.25 -6.82 -42.73
CA ALA A 11 -4.87 -6.39 -42.56
C ALA A 11 -4.69 -4.94 -43.00
N ALA A 12 -4.60 -4.04 -42.02
CA ALA A 12 -4.41 -2.61 -42.18
C ALA A 12 -3.16 -2.14 -41.41
N ASN A 13 -2.10 -2.96 -41.45
CA ASN A 13 -0.82 -2.64 -40.83
C ASN A 13 -0.23 -1.37 -41.44
N ARG A 14 0.23 -0.45 -40.59
CA ARG A 14 0.80 0.85 -40.99
C ARG A 14 -0.14 1.71 -41.85
N LEU A 15 -1.44 1.45 -41.78
CA LEU A 15 -2.45 2.32 -42.40
C LEU A 15 -2.32 3.73 -41.84
N GLN A 16 -2.44 4.74 -42.71
CA GLN A 16 -2.52 6.15 -42.33
C GLN A 16 -3.92 6.64 -42.66
N VAL A 17 -4.60 7.22 -41.68
CA VAL A 17 -5.91 7.85 -41.82
C VAL A 17 -5.84 9.21 -41.15
N ASP A 18 -6.09 10.28 -41.90
CA ASP A 18 -6.01 11.66 -41.36
C ASP A 18 -7.12 11.97 -40.36
N ASP A 19 -8.23 11.23 -40.44
CA ASP A 19 -9.41 11.42 -39.62
C ASP A 19 -9.75 10.11 -38.87
N HIS A 20 -11.00 9.66 -38.87
CA HIS A 20 -11.43 8.53 -38.04
C HIS A 20 -11.37 7.16 -38.76
N ILE A 21 -11.09 6.10 -37.98
CA ILE A 21 -11.42 4.73 -38.35
C ILE A 21 -12.67 4.30 -37.58
N ARG A 22 -13.75 3.97 -38.29
CA ARG A 22 -15.02 3.54 -37.67
C ARG A 22 -15.39 2.13 -38.10
N MET A 23 -15.35 1.20 -37.16
CA MET A 23 -15.77 -0.20 -37.29
C MET A 23 -16.91 -0.48 -36.29
N ARG A 24 -17.99 0.27 -36.42
CA ARG A 24 -19.11 0.30 -35.46
C ARG A 24 -20.26 -0.60 -35.89
N HIS A 25 -21.25 -0.78 -34.99
CA HIS A 25 -22.63 -1.17 -35.33
C HIS A 25 -22.75 -2.33 -36.32
N GLY A 26 -22.45 -3.55 -35.85
CA GLY A 26 -22.58 -4.76 -36.68
C GLY A 26 -21.32 -5.14 -37.46
N PHE A 27 -20.21 -4.43 -37.26
CA PHE A 27 -18.90 -4.91 -37.67
C PHE A 27 -18.58 -6.23 -36.97
N THR A 28 -18.35 -7.27 -37.76
CA THR A 28 -18.03 -8.63 -37.28
C THR A 28 -16.81 -9.15 -38.03
N ALA A 29 -15.84 -9.72 -37.31
CA ALA A 29 -14.68 -10.40 -37.87
C ALA A 29 -14.44 -11.75 -37.18
N GLU A 30 -14.15 -12.80 -37.95
CA GLU A 30 -13.94 -14.18 -37.46
C GLU A 30 -12.47 -14.60 -37.35
N ARG A 31 -11.54 -13.70 -37.68
CA ARG A 31 -10.11 -13.82 -37.46
C ARG A 31 -9.54 -12.47 -37.04
N GLU A 32 -8.22 -12.39 -36.92
CA GLU A 32 -7.51 -11.16 -36.51
C GLU A 32 -7.90 -9.96 -37.39
N VAL A 33 -8.22 -8.84 -36.73
CA VAL A 33 -8.22 -7.50 -37.31
C VAL A 33 -6.94 -6.80 -36.85
N THR A 34 -6.09 -6.42 -37.78
CA THR A 34 -4.76 -5.89 -37.47
C THR A 34 -4.54 -4.50 -38.02
N LEU A 35 -4.19 -3.59 -37.12
CA LEU A 35 -3.88 -2.18 -37.33
C LEU A 35 -2.45 -1.90 -36.85
N ARG A 36 -1.57 -2.92 -36.79
CA ARG A 36 -0.27 -2.79 -36.17
C ARG A 36 0.54 -1.66 -36.81
N GLY A 37 0.98 -0.71 -36.00
CA GLY A 37 1.76 0.44 -36.46
C GLY A 37 0.96 1.46 -37.27
N ALA A 38 -0.38 1.42 -37.26
CA ALA A 38 -1.21 2.39 -37.95
C ALA A 38 -1.14 3.78 -37.29
N GLN A 39 -1.50 4.81 -38.05
CA GLN A 39 -1.61 6.20 -37.61
C GLN A 39 -3.02 6.69 -37.91
N VAL A 40 -3.72 7.15 -36.88
CA VAL A 40 -5.11 7.64 -36.97
C VAL A 40 -5.14 9.06 -36.42
N GLY A 41 -5.40 10.04 -37.28
CA GLY A 41 -5.46 11.46 -36.93
C GLY A 41 -6.72 11.87 -36.17
N GLY A 42 -7.76 11.03 -36.20
CA GLY A 42 -8.95 11.14 -35.36
C GLY A 42 -9.11 9.95 -34.42
N ASP A 43 -10.35 9.50 -34.27
CA ASP A 43 -10.73 8.41 -33.35
C ASP A 43 -10.66 7.02 -34.02
N LEU A 44 -10.34 6.00 -33.23
CA LEU A 44 -10.57 4.59 -33.56
C LEU A 44 -11.80 4.09 -32.80
N ASP A 45 -12.93 3.97 -33.50
CA ASP A 45 -14.21 3.56 -32.91
C ASP A 45 -14.59 2.14 -33.36
N MET A 46 -14.51 1.21 -32.42
CA MET A 46 -14.87 -0.21 -32.50
C MET A 46 -16.12 -0.53 -31.65
N SER A 47 -16.92 0.48 -31.31
CA SER A 47 -18.08 0.32 -30.44
C SER A 47 -19.12 -0.61 -31.07
N ASP A 48 -19.68 -1.51 -30.27
CA ASP A 48 -20.65 -2.54 -30.67
C ASP A 48 -20.12 -3.58 -31.69
N ALA A 49 -18.81 -3.62 -31.95
CA ALA A 49 -18.19 -4.62 -32.82
C ALA A 49 -18.15 -6.02 -32.17
N ARG A 50 -18.07 -7.06 -33.01
CA ARG A 50 -17.91 -8.45 -32.61
C ARG A 50 -16.67 -9.06 -33.27
N LEU A 51 -15.64 -9.34 -32.48
CA LEU A 51 -14.40 -9.93 -32.99
C LEU A 51 -14.21 -11.32 -32.40
N SER A 52 -13.86 -12.29 -33.22
CA SER A 52 -13.60 -13.65 -32.77
C SER A 52 -12.33 -14.14 -33.40
N ASN A 53 -11.35 -14.55 -32.59
CA ASN A 53 -10.19 -15.31 -32.98
C ASN A 53 -9.75 -16.15 -31.76
N PRO A 54 -10.49 -17.22 -31.42
CA PRO A 54 -10.33 -17.94 -30.16
C PRO A 54 -8.89 -18.43 -29.94
N GLY A 55 -8.36 -18.22 -28.73
CA GLY A 55 -6.99 -18.60 -28.35
C GLY A 55 -5.88 -17.74 -28.98
N ASN A 56 -6.22 -16.79 -29.85
CA ASN A 56 -5.30 -15.94 -30.59
C ASN A 56 -5.65 -14.46 -30.40
N VAL A 57 -4.98 -13.56 -31.12
CA VAL A 57 -5.28 -12.12 -31.12
C VAL A 57 -6.46 -11.83 -32.04
N ALA A 58 -7.55 -11.31 -31.49
CA ALA A 58 -8.72 -10.89 -32.25
C ALA A 58 -8.58 -9.45 -32.78
N LEU A 59 -7.94 -8.58 -31.99
CA LEU A 59 -7.65 -7.20 -32.36
C LEU A 59 -6.20 -6.85 -32.04
N MET A 60 -5.40 -6.60 -33.08
CA MET A 60 -4.01 -6.19 -32.97
C MET A 60 -3.91 -4.70 -33.25
N VAL A 61 -3.73 -3.90 -32.21
CA VAL A 61 -3.53 -2.45 -32.25
C VAL A 61 -2.16 -2.06 -31.68
N ALA A 62 -1.23 -3.02 -31.57
CA ALA A 62 0.12 -2.79 -31.11
C ALA A 62 0.85 -1.72 -31.95
N GLN A 63 1.61 -0.87 -31.29
CA GLN A 63 2.40 0.22 -31.89
C GLN A 63 1.57 1.24 -32.70
N THR A 64 0.24 1.24 -32.55
CA THR A 64 -0.65 2.20 -33.22
C THR A 64 -0.58 3.55 -32.53
N HIS A 65 -0.63 4.63 -33.30
CA HIS A 65 -0.77 5.99 -32.80
C HIS A 65 -2.15 6.55 -33.15
N VAL A 66 -2.90 6.98 -32.15
CA VAL A 66 -4.25 7.55 -32.29
C VAL A 66 -4.25 8.93 -31.64
N GLU A 67 -4.48 9.97 -32.43
CA GLU A 67 -4.56 11.37 -31.96
C GLU A 67 -5.86 11.65 -31.19
N GLY A 68 -6.94 10.93 -31.50
CA GLY A 68 -8.20 11.01 -30.78
C GLY A 68 -8.37 9.94 -29.71
N ASP A 69 -9.61 9.48 -29.57
CA ASP A 69 -10.02 8.43 -28.65
C ASP A 69 -9.97 7.03 -29.28
N VAL A 70 -9.77 6.01 -28.45
CA VAL A 70 -10.08 4.61 -28.79
C VAL A 70 -11.35 4.19 -28.06
N LEU A 71 -12.41 3.96 -28.82
CA LEU A 71 -13.74 3.65 -28.31
C LEU A 71 -14.07 2.18 -28.59
N CYS A 72 -14.12 1.36 -27.54
CA CYS A 72 -14.48 -0.05 -27.58
C CYS A 72 -15.76 -0.31 -26.76
N ASP A 73 -16.69 0.65 -26.76
CA ASP A 73 -17.91 0.56 -25.95
C ASP A 73 -18.77 -0.63 -26.44
N ARG A 74 -19.17 -1.49 -25.50
CA ARG A 74 -19.98 -2.70 -25.73
C ARG A 74 -19.38 -3.67 -26.76
N ILE A 75 -18.08 -3.56 -27.06
CA ILE A 75 -17.40 -4.53 -27.92
C ILE A 75 -17.53 -5.93 -27.31
N LYS A 76 -17.70 -6.94 -28.15
CA LYS A 76 -17.63 -8.36 -27.75
C LYS A 76 -16.45 -9.00 -28.44
N THR A 77 -15.52 -9.55 -27.67
CA THR A 77 -14.36 -10.24 -28.23
C THR A 77 -14.19 -11.65 -27.68
N VAL A 78 -13.86 -12.58 -28.58
CA VAL A 78 -13.32 -13.90 -28.24
C VAL A 78 -11.88 -13.96 -28.74
N GLY A 79 -10.91 -14.06 -27.85
CA GLY A 79 -9.49 -13.84 -28.13
C GLY A 79 -8.95 -12.56 -27.50
N GLN A 80 -7.65 -12.31 -27.68
CA GLN A 80 -6.93 -11.18 -27.09
C GLN A 80 -7.17 -9.87 -27.85
N ILE A 81 -7.27 -8.76 -27.12
CA ILE A 81 -7.03 -7.42 -27.66
C ILE A 81 -5.62 -6.96 -27.24
N ASP A 82 -4.80 -6.53 -28.20
CA ASP A 82 -3.39 -6.19 -27.99
C ASP A 82 -3.08 -4.71 -28.33
N PHE A 83 -2.77 -3.92 -27.31
CA PHE A 83 -2.33 -2.51 -27.36
C PHE A 83 -0.83 -2.34 -27.08
N GLY A 84 0.00 -3.37 -27.25
CA GLY A 84 1.43 -3.32 -26.93
C GLY A 84 2.15 -2.14 -27.60
N GLY A 85 2.66 -1.20 -26.81
CA GLY A 85 3.36 0.00 -27.26
C GLY A 85 2.51 1.00 -28.04
N ALA A 86 1.18 0.88 -27.99
CA ALA A 86 0.29 1.85 -28.63
C ALA A 86 0.27 3.17 -27.85
N LYS A 87 -0.03 4.26 -28.57
CA LYS A 87 -0.15 5.62 -28.03
C LYS A 87 -1.51 6.18 -28.41
N VAL A 88 -2.26 6.61 -27.41
CA VAL A 88 -3.59 7.20 -27.57
C VAL A 88 -3.58 8.54 -26.86
N MET A 89 -3.70 9.64 -27.60
CA MET A 89 -3.65 10.98 -27.00
C MET A 89 -4.92 11.30 -26.21
N GLY A 90 -6.05 10.74 -26.63
CA GLY A 90 -7.33 10.84 -25.94
C GLY A 90 -7.55 9.75 -24.89
N VAL A 91 -8.80 9.26 -24.85
CA VAL A 91 -9.32 8.27 -23.92
C VAL A 91 -9.28 6.87 -24.55
N VAL A 92 -9.02 5.85 -23.74
CA VAL A 92 -9.30 4.44 -24.11
C VAL A 92 -10.49 3.95 -23.31
N ARG A 93 -11.58 3.56 -23.98
CA ARG A 93 -12.87 3.27 -23.34
C ARG A 93 -13.43 1.89 -23.69
N PHE A 94 -13.87 1.16 -22.68
CA PHE A 94 -14.47 -0.18 -22.78
C PHE A 94 -15.82 -0.29 -22.05
N TRP A 95 -16.69 0.72 -22.11
CA TRP A 95 -17.93 0.69 -21.33
C TRP A 95 -18.82 -0.47 -21.75
N GLY A 96 -19.15 -1.35 -20.79
CA GLY A 96 -19.99 -2.53 -21.05
C GLY A 96 -19.38 -3.55 -22.01
N ALA A 97 -18.08 -3.47 -22.30
CA ALA A 97 -17.40 -4.44 -23.15
C ALA A 97 -17.34 -5.82 -22.50
N ARG A 98 -17.35 -6.87 -23.33
CA ARG A 98 -17.22 -8.27 -22.91
C ARG A 98 -16.04 -8.91 -23.63
N LEU A 99 -14.96 -9.16 -22.89
CA LEU A 99 -13.74 -9.77 -23.41
C LEU A 99 -13.62 -11.20 -22.91
N SER A 100 -13.40 -12.15 -23.79
CA SER A 100 -13.30 -13.57 -23.45
C SER A 100 -12.06 -14.18 -24.08
N ASN A 101 -11.06 -14.49 -23.26
CA ASN A 101 -9.93 -15.33 -23.62
C ASN A 101 -9.55 -16.24 -22.43
N PRO A 102 -10.37 -17.25 -22.11
CA PRO A 102 -10.11 -18.17 -21.00
C PRO A 102 -8.74 -18.83 -21.18
N GLY A 103 -7.98 -19.01 -20.10
CA GLY A 103 -6.60 -19.51 -20.20
C GLY A 103 -5.55 -18.47 -20.68
N GLY A 104 -5.96 -17.39 -21.36
CA GLY A 104 -5.07 -16.39 -21.95
C GLY A 104 -5.36 -14.95 -21.53
N LYS A 105 -4.75 -13.99 -22.24
CA LYS A 105 -4.90 -12.55 -22.00
C LYS A 105 -6.15 -12.04 -22.72
N ALA A 106 -7.11 -11.50 -22.00
CA ALA A 106 -8.27 -10.86 -22.61
C ALA A 106 -7.90 -9.46 -23.15
N LEU A 107 -7.09 -8.73 -22.39
CA LEU A 107 -6.57 -7.41 -22.75
C LEU A 107 -5.08 -7.34 -22.40
N TYR A 108 -4.27 -6.97 -23.37
CA TYR A 108 -2.83 -6.78 -23.22
C TYR A 108 -2.45 -5.36 -23.66
N GLY A 109 -1.68 -4.65 -22.85
CA GLY A 109 -1.27 -3.26 -23.08
C GLY A 109 0.09 -2.96 -22.47
N TYR A 110 1.10 -3.73 -22.86
CA TYR A 110 2.49 -3.50 -22.43
C TYR A 110 2.99 -2.16 -22.95
N HIS A 111 3.41 -1.25 -22.06
CA HIS A 111 3.82 0.13 -22.40
C HIS A 111 2.79 0.91 -23.24
N LEU A 112 1.50 0.67 -23.00
CA LEU A 112 0.43 1.53 -23.54
C LEU A 112 0.53 2.93 -22.91
N GLU A 113 0.48 3.97 -23.75
CA GLU A 113 0.40 5.37 -23.31
C GLU A 113 -0.99 5.92 -23.61
N VAL A 114 -1.67 6.44 -22.58
CA VAL A 114 -3.00 7.07 -22.69
C VAL A 114 -2.93 8.50 -22.16
N GLY A 115 -3.19 9.46 -23.02
CA GLY A 115 -3.03 10.88 -22.72
C GLY A 115 -4.06 11.42 -21.74
N THR A 116 -5.20 10.73 -21.54
CA THR A 116 -6.24 11.14 -20.59
C THR A 116 -6.61 10.05 -19.58
N SER A 117 -7.38 9.03 -19.95
CA SER A 117 -7.91 8.04 -19.01
C SER A 117 -8.21 6.70 -19.69
N LEU A 118 -8.07 5.61 -18.91
CA LEU A 118 -8.41 4.25 -19.31
C LEU A 118 -9.65 3.79 -18.54
N HIS A 119 -10.74 3.56 -19.26
CA HIS A 119 -12.04 3.22 -18.69
C HIS A 119 -12.43 1.76 -18.95
N LEU A 120 -12.35 0.93 -17.92
CA LEU A 120 -12.76 -0.48 -17.88
C LEU A 120 -13.96 -0.64 -16.93
N ASN A 121 -14.98 0.21 -17.05
CA ASN A 121 -16.09 0.31 -16.09
C ASN A 121 -17.47 0.15 -16.75
N SER A 122 -18.53 0.41 -15.98
CA SER A 122 -19.92 0.45 -16.47
C SER A 122 -20.36 -0.88 -17.11
N GLY A 123 -20.21 -1.97 -16.37
CA GLY A 123 -20.61 -3.32 -16.82
C GLY A 123 -19.57 -4.07 -17.63
N PHE A 124 -18.33 -3.54 -17.74
CA PHE A 124 -17.18 -4.24 -18.30
C PHE A 124 -16.98 -5.63 -17.66
N SER A 125 -16.76 -6.65 -18.48
CA SER A 125 -16.42 -7.99 -18.02
C SER A 125 -15.29 -8.61 -18.83
N ALA A 126 -14.30 -9.19 -18.15
CA ALA A 126 -13.22 -9.93 -18.76
C ALA A 126 -13.10 -11.34 -18.17
N GLU A 127 -13.13 -12.35 -19.03
CA GLU A 127 -12.72 -13.72 -18.71
C GLU A 127 -11.33 -13.96 -19.32
N GLY A 128 -10.31 -14.06 -18.46
CA GLY A 128 -8.90 -13.98 -18.85
C GLY A 128 -8.17 -12.84 -18.15
N SER A 129 -6.84 -12.77 -18.35
CA SER A 129 -6.01 -11.76 -17.68
C SER A 129 -6.10 -10.39 -18.37
N ILE A 130 -6.07 -9.33 -17.56
CA ILE A 130 -5.85 -7.96 -18.01
C ILE A 130 -4.41 -7.60 -17.64
N GLU A 131 -3.55 -7.44 -18.64
CA GLU A 131 -2.12 -7.19 -18.43
C GLU A 131 -1.72 -5.85 -19.03
N LEU A 132 -1.49 -4.88 -18.17
CA LEU A 132 -1.19 -3.48 -18.49
C LEU A 132 0.16 -3.07 -17.88
N ALA A 133 1.15 -3.94 -18.05
CA ALA A 133 2.50 -3.73 -17.51
C ALA A 133 3.17 -2.50 -18.17
N GLY A 134 3.68 -1.59 -17.34
CA GLY A 134 4.33 -0.36 -17.80
C GLY A 134 3.38 0.65 -18.45
N VAL A 135 2.05 0.49 -18.30
CA VAL A 135 1.08 1.45 -18.82
C VAL A 135 1.28 2.82 -18.18
N ARG A 136 1.19 3.89 -18.98
CA ARG A 136 1.17 5.27 -18.48
C ARG A 136 -0.15 5.91 -18.86
N VAL A 137 -0.90 6.35 -17.86
CA VAL A 137 -2.17 7.05 -18.04
C VAL A 137 -2.04 8.37 -17.30
N ASN A 138 -2.18 9.50 -18.00
CA ASN A 138 -1.99 10.79 -17.34
C ASN A 138 -3.03 11.03 -16.23
N GLY A 139 -4.29 10.64 -16.47
CA GLY A 139 -5.36 10.75 -15.49
C GLY A 139 -5.66 9.42 -14.81
N ARG A 140 -6.85 8.86 -15.08
CA ARG A 140 -7.44 7.77 -14.30
C ARG A 140 -7.44 6.43 -15.03
N ILE A 141 -7.13 5.36 -14.29
CA ILE A 141 -7.49 3.98 -14.65
C ILE A 141 -8.72 3.58 -13.80
N THR A 142 -9.87 3.33 -14.41
CA THR A 142 -11.08 2.94 -13.66
C THR A 142 -11.58 1.55 -14.02
N LEU A 143 -11.74 0.72 -12.99
CA LEU A 143 -12.37 -0.61 -13.04
C LEU A 143 -13.66 -0.63 -12.20
N LYS A 144 -14.31 0.53 -12.06
CA LYS A 144 -15.53 0.65 -11.28
C LYS A 144 -16.62 -0.27 -11.86
N GLU A 145 -17.24 -1.10 -11.02
CA GLU A 145 -18.27 -2.07 -11.41
C GLU A 145 -17.81 -3.11 -12.46
N ALA A 146 -16.49 -3.24 -12.68
CA ALA A 146 -15.92 -4.27 -13.53
C ALA A 146 -16.09 -5.67 -12.93
N ARG A 147 -16.09 -6.69 -13.79
CA ARG A 147 -15.97 -8.11 -13.41
C ARG A 147 -14.76 -8.72 -14.11
N ILE A 148 -13.83 -9.28 -13.35
CA ILE A 148 -12.62 -9.91 -13.89
C ILE A 148 -12.49 -11.31 -13.30
N THR A 149 -12.37 -12.29 -14.18
CA THR A 149 -12.28 -13.71 -13.82
C THR A 149 -11.08 -14.35 -14.50
N ALA A 150 -10.09 -14.77 -13.72
CA ALA A 150 -8.91 -15.52 -14.17
C ALA A 150 -8.43 -16.47 -13.05
N PRO A 151 -9.24 -17.47 -12.67
CA PRO A 151 -8.97 -18.33 -11.52
C PRO A 151 -7.61 -19.04 -11.67
N GLY A 152 -6.83 -19.07 -10.57
CA GLY A 152 -5.50 -19.68 -10.55
C GLY A 152 -4.42 -18.89 -11.32
N ARG A 153 -4.72 -17.69 -11.81
CA ARG A 153 -3.76 -16.84 -12.52
C ARG A 153 -3.81 -15.39 -12.04
N VAL A 154 -3.00 -14.52 -12.66
CA VAL A 154 -3.10 -13.08 -12.48
C VAL A 154 -4.32 -12.57 -13.23
N ALA A 155 -5.28 -11.99 -12.51
CA ALA A 155 -6.49 -11.41 -13.07
C ALA A 155 -6.24 -9.99 -13.60
N LEU A 156 -5.50 -9.18 -12.84
CA LEU A 156 -5.12 -7.83 -13.20
C LEU A 156 -3.64 -7.61 -12.89
N ALA A 157 -2.85 -7.33 -13.92
CA ALA A 157 -1.44 -6.98 -13.80
C ALA A 157 -1.24 -5.53 -14.21
N LEU A 158 -0.79 -4.70 -13.27
CA LEU A 158 -0.37 -3.31 -13.47
C LEU A 158 1.07 -3.08 -12.98
N PRO A 159 2.03 -4.00 -13.19
CA PRO A 159 3.38 -3.75 -12.70
C PRO A 159 3.99 -2.56 -13.45
N HIS A 160 4.70 -1.69 -12.74
CA HIS A 160 5.26 -0.44 -13.28
C HIS A 160 4.24 0.53 -13.90
N ALA A 161 2.94 0.34 -13.65
CA ALA A 161 1.92 1.26 -14.12
C ALA A 161 2.05 2.65 -13.48
N GLN A 162 1.74 3.70 -14.22
CA GLN A 162 1.73 5.08 -13.73
C GLN A 162 0.36 5.71 -14.01
N ALA A 163 -0.28 6.25 -12.96
CA ALA A 163 -1.54 6.96 -13.08
C ALA A 163 -1.75 7.95 -11.92
N GLU A 164 -2.44 9.07 -12.17
CA GLU A 164 -2.87 9.99 -11.11
C GLU A 164 -3.91 9.33 -10.19
N GLU A 165 -4.78 8.50 -10.74
CA GLU A 165 -5.82 7.82 -9.97
C GLU A 165 -6.08 6.41 -10.49
N VAL A 166 -6.27 5.46 -9.57
CA VAL A 166 -6.84 4.14 -9.88
C VAL A 166 -8.14 3.94 -9.09
N ASP A 167 -9.20 3.54 -9.78
CA ASP A 167 -10.47 3.14 -9.16
C ASP A 167 -10.68 1.64 -9.26
N LEU A 168 -10.47 0.94 -8.16
CA LEU A 168 -10.55 -0.51 -8.03
C LEU A 168 -11.90 -0.97 -7.46
N ARG A 169 -12.94 -0.12 -7.40
CA ARG A 169 -14.27 -0.47 -6.87
C ARG A 169 -15.05 -1.36 -7.84
N MET A 170 -14.56 -2.58 -8.02
CA MET A 170 -15.14 -3.61 -8.87
C MET A 170 -16.49 -4.10 -8.33
N ALA A 171 -17.29 -4.72 -9.20
CA ALA A 171 -18.61 -5.25 -8.80
C ALA A 171 -18.49 -6.47 -7.86
N HIS A 172 -17.41 -7.25 -8.01
CA HIS A 172 -17.08 -8.40 -7.16
C HIS A 172 -15.56 -8.46 -7.01
N ARG A 173 -15.09 -9.19 -5.99
CA ARG A 173 -13.66 -9.49 -5.87
C ARG A 173 -13.17 -10.19 -7.15
N PRO A 174 -12.05 -9.74 -7.74
CA PRO A 174 -11.50 -10.41 -8.91
C PRO A 174 -11.09 -11.83 -8.52
N GLN A 175 -11.40 -12.79 -9.38
CA GLN A 175 -11.01 -14.19 -9.18
C GLN A 175 -9.61 -14.40 -9.75
N GLY A 176 -8.59 -14.26 -8.93
CA GLY A 176 -7.18 -14.37 -9.32
C GLY A 176 -6.30 -13.39 -8.57
N ILE A 177 -5.02 -13.33 -8.92
CA ILE A 177 -4.02 -12.46 -8.29
C ILE A 177 -4.12 -11.05 -8.89
N VAL A 178 -4.00 -10.03 -8.05
CA VAL A 178 -3.77 -8.65 -8.50
C VAL A 178 -2.32 -8.27 -8.25
N ASP A 179 -1.60 -7.91 -9.32
CA ASP A 179 -0.18 -7.54 -9.29
C ASP A 179 -0.01 -6.04 -9.55
N LEU A 180 0.44 -5.30 -8.54
CA LEU A 180 0.70 -3.87 -8.59
C LEU A 180 2.18 -3.53 -8.36
N ARG A 181 3.09 -4.50 -8.55
CA ARG A 181 4.50 -4.32 -8.21
C ARG A 181 5.12 -3.13 -8.94
N HIS A 182 5.86 -2.31 -8.21
CA HIS A 182 6.52 -1.11 -8.75
C HIS A 182 5.60 -0.09 -9.43
N ALA A 183 4.28 -0.19 -9.28
CA ALA A 183 3.36 0.82 -9.79
C ALA A 183 3.49 2.13 -9.00
N VAL A 184 3.21 3.25 -9.65
CA VAL A 184 3.18 4.60 -9.06
C VAL A 184 1.80 5.19 -9.30
N LEU A 185 1.00 5.26 -8.25
CA LEU A 185 -0.41 5.61 -8.34
C LEU A 185 -0.72 6.77 -7.39
N GLY A 186 -1.23 7.91 -7.86
CA GLY A 186 -1.51 9.03 -6.96
C GLY A 186 -2.55 8.66 -5.89
N ILE A 187 -3.80 8.51 -6.33
CA ILE A 187 -4.93 8.16 -5.45
C ILE A 187 -5.44 6.76 -5.76
N ILE A 188 -5.54 5.92 -4.73
CA ILE A 188 -6.20 4.61 -4.83
C ILE A 188 -7.62 4.73 -4.27
N ARG A 189 -8.63 4.53 -5.12
CA ARG A 189 -10.01 4.33 -4.69
C ARG A 189 -10.31 2.85 -4.61
N ASP A 190 -10.68 2.41 -3.42
CA ASP A 190 -11.01 1.02 -3.17
C ASP A 190 -12.22 0.88 -2.24
N GLY A 191 -12.68 -0.35 -2.11
CA GLY A 191 -13.74 -0.77 -1.21
C GLY A 191 -13.49 -2.18 -0.71
N ARG A 192 -14.40 -2.70 0.12
CA ARG A 192 -14.28 -4.02 0.76
C ARG A 192 -14.13 -5.17 -0.24
N GLU A 193 -14.77 -5.05 -1.40
CA GLU A 193 -14.77 -6.06 -2.47
C GLU A 193 -13.77 -5.77 -3.59
N SER A 194 -12.91 -4.75 -3.45
CA SER A 194 -11.94 -4.36 -4.48
C SER A 194 -10.75 -5.30 -4.62
N TRP A 195 -10.43 -6.04 -3.55
CA TRP A 195 -9.17 -6.76 -3.45
C TRP A 195 -9.38 -8.28 -3.41
N PRO A 196 -8.60 -9.05 -4.18
CA PRO A 196 -8.57 -10.50 -4.07
C PRO A 196 -7.94 -10.97 -2.76
N ASP A 197 -7.88 -12.28 -2.60
CA ASP A 197 -7.21 -12.95 -1.49
C ASP A 197 -5.69 -12.97 -1.63
N GLU A 198 -5.17 -12.95 -2.87
CA GLU A 198 -3.73 -12.91 -3.18
C GLU A 198 -3.33 -11.64 -3.93
N LEU A 199 -2.28 -10.98 -3.43
CA LEU A 199 -1.78 -9.71 -3.96
C LEU A 199 -0.27 -9.75 -4.17
N LYS A 200 0.23 -8.86 -5.02
CA LYS A 200 1.66 -8.53 -5.10
C LYS A 200 1.82 -7.01 -5.06
N LEU A 201 2.43 -6.49 -4.00
CA LEU A 201 2.48 -5.05 -3.71
C LEU A 201 3.91 -4.53 -3.58
N ASP A 202 4.92 -5.39 -3.72
CA ASP A 202 6.32 -4.99 -3.62
C ASP A 202 6.67 -3.79 -4.53
N GLY A 203 7.23 -2.74 -3.95
CA GLY A 203 7.62 -1.53 -4.65
C GLY A 203 6.47 -0.61 -5.07
N LEU A 204 5.21 -0.95 -4.76
CA LEU A 204 4.06 -0.09 -5.02
C LEU A 204 4.22 1.25 -4.25
N ARG A 205 4.03 2.37 -4.96
CA ARG A 205 4.03 3.72 -4.41
C ARG A 205 2.68 4.39 -4.66
N TYR A 206 2.19 5.09 -3.63
CA TYR A 206 0.95 5.86 -3.72
C TYR A 206 0.87 7.01 -2.72
N ASP A 207 0.16 8.07 -3.08
CA ASP A 207 0.08 9.26 -2.22
C ASP A 207 -0.94 9.06 -1.10
N ARG A 208 -2.13 8.56 -1.44
CA ARG A 208 -3.21 8.30 -0.47
C ARG A 208 -4.26 7.32 -0.98
N PHE A 209 -5.03 6.78 -0.05
CA PHE A 209 -6.32 6.16 -0.34
C PHE A 209 -7.42 7.22 -0.23
N GLU A 210 -8.43 7.18 -1.10
CA GLU A 210 -9.58 8.10 -1.00
C GLU A 210 -10.36 7.90 0.31
N ASN A 211 -10.56 6.63 0.70
CA ASN A 211 -11.21 6.27 1.96
C ASN A 211 -10.20 5.50 2.84
N PRO A 212 -9.43 6.20 3.69
CA PRO A 212 -8.47 5.55 4.57
C PRO A 212 -9.20 4.63 5.56
N LEU A 213 -8.84 3.36 5.57
CA LEU A 213 -9.34 2.38 6.54
C LEU A 213 -8.50 2.43 7.82
N PRO A 214 -8.97 1.86 8.94
CA PRO A 214 -8.14 1.73 10.13
C PRO A 214 -6.87 0.88 9.87
N PRO A 215 -5.75 1.15 10.58
CA PRO A 215 -4.48 0.45 10.40
C PRO A 215 -4.59 -1.08 10.43
N GLY A 216 -5.39 -1.62 11.34
CA GLY A 216 -5.58 -3.06 11.48
C GLY A 216 -6.14 -3.72 10.23
N GLN A 217 -7.01 -3.03 9.49
CA GLN A 217 -7.56 -3.56 8.23
C GLN A 217 -6.55 -3.43 7.09
N ARG A 218 -5.86 -2.28 6.96
CA ARG A 218 -4.83 -2.07 5.93
C ARG A 218 -3.64 -3.00 6.10
N ILE A 219 -3.26 -3.32 7.33
CA ILE A 219 -2.17 -4.27 7.60
C ILE A 219 -2.58 -5.68 7.21
N ARG A 220 -3.83 -6.11 7.50
CA ARG A 220 -4.32 -7.40 6.99
C ARG A 220 -4.34 -7.47 5.47
N TRP A 221 -4.64 -6.36 4.80
CA TRP A 221 -4.53 -6.24 3.36
C TRP A 221 -3.08 -6.37 2.87
N LEU A 222 -2.13 -5.64 3.47
CA LEU A 222 -0.70 -5.76 3.17
C LEU A 222 -0.16 -7.18 3.37
N LEU A 223 -0.63 -7.88 4.41
CA LEU A 223 -0.21 -9.26 4.71
C LEU A 223 -0.75 -10.30 3.73
N ARG A 224 -1.63 -9.93 2.79
CA ARG A 224 -2.01 -10.78 1.65
C ARG A 224 -0.95 -10.81 0.55
N ASP A 225 0.10 -9.98 0.66
CA ASP A 225 1.24 -10.06 -0.23
C ASP A 225 2.02 -11.34 0.04
N GLY A 226 2.05 -12.24 -0.94
CA GLY A 226 2.66 -13.57 -0.83
C GLY A 226 4.20 -13.56 -0.80
N SER A 227 4.84 -12.40 -0.98
CA SER A 227 6.30 -12.25 -1.08
C SER A 227 7.05 -12.32 0.26
N GLY A 228 6.35 -12.47 1.39
CA GLY A 228 6.95 -12.47 2.73
C GLY A 228 7.13 -11.07 3.32
N TYR A 229 7.97 -10.92 4.34
CA TYR A 229 8.19 -9.63 5.00
C TYR A 229 9.06 -8.70 4.16
N ALA A 230 8.46 -7.66 3.58
CA ALA A 230 9.14 -6.55 2.93
C ALA A 230 8.89 -5.25 3.72
N PRO A 231 9.92 -4.45 4.06
CA PRO A 231 9.73 -3.19 4.80
C PRO A 231 8.99 -2.10 4.00
N GLN A 232 9.21 -2.03 2.68
CA GLN A 232 8.77 -0.91 1.85
C GLN A 232 7.24 -0.71 1.82
N PRO A 233 6.39 -1.76 1.67
CA PRO A 233 4.94 -1.57 1.67
C PRO A 233 4.39 -0.97 2.97
N PHE A 234 5.02 -1.28 4.12
CA PHE A 234 4.66 -0.68 5.41
C PHE A 234 5.08 0.78 5.49
N GLU A 235 6.26 1.12 4.99
CA GLU A 235 6.74 2.51 4.96
C GLU A 235 5.89 3.38 4.05
N GLN A 236 5.47 2.85 2.90
CA GLN A 236 4.53 3.53 2.02
C GLN A 236 3.20 3.82 2.72
N LEU A 237 2.66 2.83 3.46
CA LEU A 237 1.42 3.01 4.22
C LEU A 237 1.58 4.05 5.35
N VAL A 238 2.74 4.09 6.01
CA VAL A 238 3.05 5.12 7.01
C VAL A 238 3.05 6.52 6.39
N LEU A 239 3.67 6.67 5.21
CA LEU A 239 3.70 7.94 4.48
C LEU A 239 2.28 8.38 4.10
N ALA A 240 1.45 7.46 3.60
CA ALA A 240 0.07 7.75 3.22
C ALA A 240 -0.82 8.17 4.41
N TYR A 241 -0.63 7.63 5.61
CA TYR A 241 -1.35 8.11 6.79
C TYR A 241 -0.84 9.49 7.24
N ARG A 242 0.47 9.72 7.18
CA ARG A 242 1.06 11.03 7.55
C ARG A 242 0.60 12.14 6.62
N SER A 243 0.51 11.88 5.31
CA SER A 243 0.02 12.87 4.34
C SER A 243 -1.44 13.28 4.59
N LEU A 244 -2.21 12.44 5.29
CA LEU A 244 -3.58 12.71 5.72
C LEU A 244 -3.67 13.28 7.16
N GLY A 245 -2.55 13.48 7.86
CA GLY A 245 -2.53 13.93 9.26
C GLY A 245 -2.86 12.85 10.29
N HIS A 246 -2.99 11.58 9.88
CA HIS A 246 -3.33 10.44 10.74
C HIS A 246 -2.07 9.88 11.42
N GLU A 247 -1.53 10.64 12.37
CA GLU A 247 -0.24 10.35 13.02
C GLU A 247 -0.26 9.12 13.93
N ASP A 248 -1.36 8.86 14.63
CA ASP A 248 -1.47 7.72 15.54
C ASP A 248 -1.61 6.40 14.78
N GLU A 249 -2.28 6.44 13.63
CA GLU A 249 -2.35 5.37 12.65
C GLU A 249 -0.96 5.05 12.08
N ALA A 250 -0.23 6.08 11.66
CA ALA A 250 1.14 5.95 11.16
C ALA A 250 2.08 5.33 12.20
N ARG A 251 1.98 5.74 13.47
CA ARG A 251 2.72 5.12 14.59
C ARG A 251 2.33 3.65 14.79
N THR A 252 1.04 3.33 14.66
CA THR A 252 0.54 1.96 14.81
C THR A 252 1.07 1.04 13.72
N VAL A 253 1.10 1.51 12.45
CA VAL A 253 1.71 0.77 11.34
C VAL A 253 3.21 0.58 11.57
N SER A 254 3.91 1.63 12.00
CA SER A 254 5.36 1.58 12.28
C SER A 254 5.70 0.59 13.41
N LEU A 255 4.89 0.55 14.47
CA LEU A 255 5.03 -0.42 15.56
C LEU A 255 4.83 -1.86 15.05
N LEU A 256 3.83 -2.08 14.21
CA LEU A 256 3.55 -3.42 13.65
C LEU A 256 4.63 -3.86 12.67
N LYS A 257 5.21 -2.94 11.89
CA LYS A 257 6.39 -3.17 11.06
C LYS A 257 7.55 -3.74 11.89
N GLU A 258 7.90 -3.10 13.00
CA GLU A 258 8.98 -3.59 13.89
C GLU A 258 8.65 -4.94 14.54
N ARG A 259 7.38 -5.19 14.88
CA ARG A 259 6.95 -6.50 15.42
C ARG A 259 7.09 -7.64 14.42
N LEU A 260 6.80 -7.38 13.14
CA LEU A 260 6.99 -8.35 12.07
C LEU A 260 8.47 -8.56 11.77
N ARG A 261 9.25 -7.47 11.67
CA ARG A 261 10.71 -7.51 11.55
C ARG A 261 11.36 -8.32 12.66
N ARG A 262 10.89 -8.18 13.91
CA ARG A 262 11.43 -8.93 15.05
C ARG A 262 11.42 -10.44 14.77
N ARG A 263 10.38 -10.96 14.12
CA ARG A 263 10.27 -12.41 13.82
C ARG A 263 11.33 -12.92 12.83
N THR A 264 11.97 -12.02 12.08
CA THR A 264 13.04 -12.37 11.13
C THR A 264 14.44 -12.29 11.77
N LEU A 265 14.56 -11.84 13.02
CA LEU A 265 15.84 -11.66 13.71
C LEU A 265 16.29 -12.91 14.50
N PRO A 266 17.59 -13.04 14.84
CA PRO A 266 18.08 -14.07 15.76
C PRO A 266 17.43 -13.98 17.15
N ARG A 267 17.32 -15.11 17.86
CA ARG A 267 16.69 -15.21 19.19
C ARG A 267 17.10 -14.13 20.21
N PRO A 268 18.38 -13.77 20.41
CA PRO A 268 18.73 -12.71 21.38
C PRO A 268 18.15 -11.36 21.00
N ALA A 269 18.18 -11.00 19.71
CA ALA A 269 17.57 -9.78 19.22
C ALA A 269 16.03 -9.80 19.31
N GLN A 270 15.41 -10.99 19.23
CA GLN A 270 13.98 -11.14 19.48
C GLN A 270 13.63 -10.80 20.93
N VAL A 271 14.37 -11.35 21.90
CA VAL A 271 14.14 -11.09 23.34
C VAL A 271 14.30 -9.60 23.63
N TRP A 272 15.37 -8.98 23.13
CA TRP A 272 15.56 -7.53 23.25
C TRP A 272 14.41 -6.73 22.65
N GLY A 273 13.93 -7.12 21.46
CA GLY A 273 12.77 -6.50 20.83
C GLY A 273 11.47 -6.65 21.63
N VAL A 274 11.28 -7.76 22.35
CA VAL A 274 10.12 -7.94 23.25
C VAL A 274 10.21 -6.98 24.43
N ILE A 275 11.39 -6.83 25.04
CA ILE A 275 11.62 -5.86 26.12
C ILE A 275 11.27 -4.45 25.62
N GLN A 276 11.79 -4.04 24.46
CA GLN A 276 11.50 -2.73 23.85
C GLN A 276 10.01 -2.51 23.54
N ASP A 277 9.27 -3.54 23.12
CA ASP A 277 7.84 -3.46 22.84
C ASP A 277 7.01 -3.24 24.12
N ILE A 278 7.36 -3.96 25.19
CA ILE A 278 6.68 -3.87 26.50
C ILE A 278 6.96 -2.54 27.19
N THR A 279 8.22 -2.09 27.22
CA THR A 279 8.62 -0.89 27.95
C THR A 279 8.21 0.38 27.21
N VAL A 280 8.66 0.51 25.95
CA VAL A 280 8.68 1.78 25.22
C VAL A 280 7.91 1.70 23.88
N GLY A 281 7.46 0.51 23.48
CA GLY A 281 6.79 0.29 22.21
C GLY A 281 7.66 0.71 21.02
N TYR A 282 8.96 0.41 21.06
CA TYR A 282 9.97 0.85 20.06
C TYR A 282 10.06 2.38 19.88
N GLY A 283 9.59 3.16 20.84
CA GLY A 283 9.61 4.62 20.80
C GLY A 283 8.39 5.23 20.10
N TYR A 284 7.43 4.41 19.66
CA TYR A 284 6.18 4.85 19.05
C TYR A 284 5.04 5.03 20.07
N ARG A 285 5.24 4.65 21.35
CA ARG A 285 4.24 4.82 22.43
C ARG A 285 4.86 5.42 23.71
N PRO A 286 5.23 6.72 23.71
CA PRO A 286 5.91 7.35 24.86
C PRO A 286 5.09 7.31 26.16
N MET A 287 3.76 7.26 26.08
CA MET A 287 2.90 7.16 27.27
C MET A 287 3.15 5.88 28.09
N ARG A 288 3.63 4.79 27.48
CA ARG A 288 4.02 3.58 28.22
C ARG A 288 5.23 3.82 29.11
N ALA A 289 6.19 4.61 28.64
CA ALA A 289 7.37 4.96 29.43
C ALA A 289 6.98 5.79 30.66
N ALA A 290 6.01 6.70 30.53
CA ALA A 290 5.47 7.45 31.66
C ALA A 290 4.77 6.55 32.68
N LEU A 291 3.97 5.57 32.22
CA LEU A 291 3.33 4.58 33.10
C LEU A 291 4.37 3.70 33.82
N TRP A 292 5.46 3.31 33.15
CA TRP A 292 6.54 2.57 33.78
C TRP A 292 7.30 3.40 34.81
N LEU A 293 7.58 4.68 34.53
CA LEU A 293 8.15 5.59 35.53
C LEU A 293 7.24 5.72 36.75
N LEU A 294 5.93 5.88 36.55
CA LEU A 294 4.98 5.94 37.65
C LEU A 294 4.94 4.63 38.46
N ALA A 295 4.93 3.47 37.79
CA ALA A 295 4.95 2.18 38.45
C ALA A 295 6.23 1.97 39.28
N LEU A 296 7.40 2.35 38.74
CA LEU A 296 8.68 2.30 39.45
C LEU A 296 8.72 3.30 40.62
N LEU A 297 8.13 4.49 40.46
CA LEU A 297 7.99 5.47 41.53
C LEU A 297 7.15 4.92 42.68
N VAL A 298 6.01 4.30 42.39
CA VAL A 298 5.16 3.66 43.41
C VAL A 298 5.89 2.51 44.09
N LEU A 299 6.52 1.62 43.32
CA LEU A 299 7.26 0.47 43.85
C LEU A 299 8.39 0.91 44.78
N GLY A 300 9.24 1.85 44.33
CA GLY A 300 10.33 2.37 45.14
C GLY A 300 9.81 3.07 46.40
N SER A 301 8.74 3.85 46.29
CA SER A 301 8.13 4.55 47.44
C SER A 301 7.63 3.57 48.50
N VAL A 302 7.02 2.46 48.08
CA VAL A 302 6.57 1.40 48.99
C VAL A 302 7.77 0.72 49.67
N VAL A 303 8.79 0.33 48.89
CA VAL A 303 9.96 -0.37 49.43
C VAL A 303 10.75 0.51 50.40
N PHE A 304 11.03 1.77 50.05
CA PHE A 304 11.77 2.69 50.92
C PHE A 304 10.95 3.22 52.10
N ASN A 305 9.62 3.12 52.06
CA ASN A 305 8.80 3.37 53.23
C ASN A 305 8.90 2.24 54.26
N VAL A 306 8.99 0.98 53.78
CA VAL A 306 9.15 -0.21 54.64
C VAL A 306 10.59 -0.34 55.14
N GLN A 307 11.57 -0.20 54.25
CA GLN A 307 13.00 -0.26 54.56
C GLN A 307 13.59 1.13 54.41
N ARG A 308 13.51 1.91 55.49
CA ARG A 308 13.92 3.32 55.48
C ARG A 308 15.43 3.45 55.25
N PRO A 309 15.86 4.25 54.26
CA PRO A 309 17.24 4.66 54.08
C PRO A 309 17.83 5.28 55.35
N THR A 310 19.12 5.08 55.56
CA THR A 310 19.86 5.72 56.65
C THR A 310 20.29 7.12 56.24
N ARG A 311 20.34 8.06 57.18
CA ARG A 311 20.89 9.39 56.91
C ARG A 311 22.38 9.28 56.61
N ALA A 312 22.83 10.01 55.59
CA ALA A 312 24.25 10.13 55.25
C ALA A 312 25.00 10.99 56.28
N ASP A 313 24.39 12.10 56.72
CA ASP A 313 24.97 13.04 57.68
C ASP A 313 24.16 13.09 59.00
N SER A 314 24.87 13.10 60.12
CA SER A 314 24.28 13.11 61.48
C SER A 314 23.69 14.46 61.91
N GLY A 315 23.89 15.54 61.15
CA GLY A 315 23.50 16.92 61.49
C GLY A 315 22.36 17.54 60.66
N GLY A 316 21.79 16.84 59.68
CA GLY A 316 20.75 17.39 58.79
C GLY A 316 19.33 17.40 59.38
N THR A 317 18.56 18.45 59.12
CA THR A 317 17.15 18.59 59.57
C THR A 317 16.12 18.02 58.59
N GLU A 318 16.56 17.36 57.53
CA GLU A 318 15.67 16.89 56.47
C GLU A 318 14.77 15.74 56.94
N VAL A 319 13.46 15.90 56.70
CA VAL A 319 12.46 14.86 56.97
C VAL A 319 12.42 13.91 55.79
N PHE A 320 12.58 12.61 56.04
CA PHE A 320 12.55 11.60 55.00
C PHE A 320 11.16 11.52 54.36
N ASN A 321 11.09 11.66 53.04
CA ASN A 321 9.87 11.43 52.26
C ASN A 321 10.13 10.33 51.21
N PRO A 322 9.48 9.16 51.30
CA PRO A 322 9.77 8.03 50.43
C PRO A 322 9.47 8.31 48.95
N VAL A 323 8.48 9.15 48.65
CA VAL A 323 8.13 9.52 47.27
C VAL A 323 9.18 10.44 46.68
N ILE A 324 9.57 11.48 47.41
CA ILE A 324 10.58 12.45 46.95
C ILE A 324 11.95 11.76 46.82
N PHE A 325 12.32 10.92 47.79
CA PHE A 325 13.54 10.11 47.72
C PHE A 325 13.54 9.19 46.49
N THR A 326 12.46 8.45 46.26
CA THR A 326 12.35 7.59 45.07
C THR A 326 12.43 8.38 43.78
N LEU A 327 11.77 9.55 43.73
CA LEU A 327 11.81 10.43 42.57
C LEU A 327 13.23 10.94 42.28
N ASP A 328 13.99 11.28 43.33
CA ASP A 328 15.38 11.73 43.22
C ASP A 328 16.31 10.61 42.73
N VAL A 329 16.10 9.37 43.19
CA VAL A 329 16.83 8.18 42.72
C VAL A 329 16.46 7.82 41.28
N LEU A 330 15.19 7.95 40.91
CA LEU A 330 14.65 7.60 39.59
C LEU A 330 14.96 8.67 38.55
N LEU A 331 15.04 9.95 38.93
CA LEU A 331 15.33 11.08 38.04
C LEU A 331 16.43 11.96 38.68
N PRO A 332 17.69 11.49 38.69
CA PRO A 332 18.79 12.16 39.41
C PRO A 332 19.14 13.56 38.88
N VAL A 333 18.59 13.94 37.72
CA VAL A 333 18.74 15.29 37.13
C VAL A 333 17.89 16.34 37.87
N ILE A 334 16.83 15.93 38.59
CA ILE A 334 15.85 16.86 39.18
C ILE A 334 16.29 17.39 40.57
N GLY A 335 17.30 16.78 41.21
CA GLY A 335 18.01 17.35 42.37
C GLY A 335 17.11 17.83 43.51
N LEU A 336 16.28 16.95 44.07
CA LEU A 336 15.30 17.27 45.11
C LEU A 336 15.86 17.25 46.55
N GLY A 337 17.16 16.95 46.70
CA GLY A 337 17.93 17.03 47.96
C GLY A 337 17.94 15.75 48.81
N GLN A 338 16.91 14.90 48.68
CA GLN A 338 16.79 13.68 49.49
C GLN A 338 17.80 12.59 49.08
N GLY A 339 18.16 12.49 47.81
CA GLY A 339 19.09 11.50 47.28
C GLY A 339 20.54 11.70 47.75
N THR A 340 20.89 12.92 48.16
CA THR A 340 22.18 13.25 48.79
C THR A 340 22.15 13.13 50.30
N ALA A 341 20.99 13.33 50.93
CA ALA A 341 20.83 13.29 52.39
C ALA A 341 20.66 11.87 52.95
N PHE A 342 20.20 10.91 52.14
CA PHE A 342 19.90 9.55 52.58
C PHE A 342 20.56 8.50 51.70
N THR A 343 21.11 7.45 52.33
CA THR A 343 21.73 6.31 51.65
C THR A 343 20.84 5.06 51.76
N PRO A 344 20.57 4.35 50.65
CA PRO A 344 19.87 3.07 50.68
C PRO A 344 20.59 2.07 51.59
N THR A 345 19.82 1.26 52.32
CA THR A 345 20.36 0.16 53.12
C THR A 345 20.98 -0.92 52.22
N PRO A 346 21.88 -1.78 52.72
CA PRO A 346 22.49 -2.85 51.91
C PRO A 346 21.48 -3.75 51.18
N GLY A 347 20.29 -3.96 51.77
CA GLY A 347 19.20 -4.73 51.17
C GLY A 347 18.44 -4.02 50.05
N THR A 348 18.48 -2.68 49.97
CA THR A 348 17.76 -1.87 48.97
C THR A 348 18.67 -1.18 47.96
N GLN A 349 19.99 -1.30 48.12
CA GLN A 349 20.99 -0.67 47.25
C GLN A 349 20.89 -1.11 45.79
N TRP A 350 20.66 -2.42 45.53
CA TRP A 350 20.44 -2.93 44.17
C TRP A 350 19.17 -2.36 43.54
N LEU A 351 18.11 -2.18 44.31
CA LEU A 351 16.88 -1.55 43.83
C LEU A 351 17.14 -0.10 43.42
N ALA A 352 17.90 0.66 44.21
CA ALA A 352 18.28 2.03 43.86
C ALA A 352 19.05 2.08 42.53
N TYR A 353 20.02 1.19 42.30
CA TYR A 353 20.74 1.11 41.03
C TYR A 353 19.83 0.79 39.84
N VAL A 354 18.90 -0.16 40.00
CA VAL A 354 17.93 -0.51 38.96
C VAL A 354 16.99 0.65 38.65
N LEU A 355 16.52 1.37 39.68
CA LEU A 355 15.68 2.56 39.53
C LEU A 355 16.42 3.65 38.76
N THR A 356 17.64 3.98 39.15
CA THR A 356 18.45 5.01 38.47
C THR A 356 18.72 4.65 37.01
N ALA A 357 19.15 3.41 36.73
CA ALA A 357 19.38 2.96 35.36
C ALA A 357 18.11 3.00 34.50
N SER A 358 16.99 2.52 35.04
CA SER A 358 15.68 2.53 34.35
C SER A 358 15.19 3.97 34.11
N GLY A 359 15.41 4.84 35.10
CA GLY A 359 15.13 6.27 35.06
C GLY A 359 15.76 6.96 33.85
N TRP A 360 17.07 6.80 33.66
CA TRP A 360 17.78 7.34 32.50
C TRP A 360 17.21 6.87 31.16
N ILE A 361 16.91 5.58 31.03
CA ILE A 361 16.39 4.99 29.79
C ILE A 361 14.98 5.52 29.47
N LEU A 362 14.09 5.52 30.46
CA LEU A 362 12.69 5.92 30.29
C LEU A 362 12.56 7.44 30.15
N ALA A 363 13.32 8.24 30.89
CA ALA A 363 13.33 9.70 30.77
C ALA A 363 13.80 10.14 29.37
N THR A 364 14.89 9.55 28.86
CA THR A 364 15.40 9.84 27.51
C THR A 364 14.36 9.52 26.44
N THR A 365 13.61 8.42 26.62
CA THR A 365 12.51 8.03 25.74
C THR A 365 11.39 9.07 25.72
N ILE A 366 10.95 9.54 26.90
CA ILE A 366 9.87 10.52 27.02
C ILE A 366 10.31 11.85 26.41
N VAL A 367 11.51 12.34 26.72
CA VAL A 367 12.07 13.56 26.15
C VAL A 367 12.10 13.45 24.62
N THR A 368 12.61 12.35 24.07
CA THR A 368 12.62 12.12 22.61
C THR A 368 11.20 12.10 22.02
N GLY A 369 10.25 11.47 22.72
CA GLY A 369 8.84 11.43 22.31
C GLY A 369 8.17 12.81 22.30
N VAL A 370 8.43 13.62 23.34
CA VAL A 370 7.88 14.97 23.51
C VAL A 370 8.51 15.93 22.50
N THR A 371 9.84 15.92 22.32
CA THR A 371 10.53 16.75 21.31
C THR A 371 10.05 16.42 19.89
N ARG A 372 9.84 15.14 19.56
CA ARG A 372 9.23 14.73 18.28
C ARG A 372 7.79 15.21 18.10
N SER A 373 7.05 15.40 19.19
CA SER A 373 5.68 15.93 19.14
C SER A 373 5.62 17.47 19.07
N LEU A 374 6.63 18.16 19.62
CA LEU A 374 6.69 19.62 19.66
C LEU A 374 7.26 20.23 18.37
N ASN A 375 8.23 19.58 17.71
CA ASN A 375 8.77 20.00 16.40
C ASN A 375 7.79 19.75 15.22
N ARG A 376 6.49 19.63 15.51
CA ARG A 376 5.41 19.37 14.55
C ARG A 376 4.38 20.51 14.49
N ARG A 377 4.78 21.71 14.90
CA ARG A 377 4.01 22.95 14.68
C ARG A 377 4.73 23.85 13.71
#